data_AF-A0A8T2S747-F1
#
_entry.id   AF-A0A8T2S747-F1
#
_cell.length_a   1.000
_cell.length_b   1.000
_cell.length_c   1.000
_cell.angle_alpha   90.00
_cell.angle_beta   90.00
_cell.angle_gamma   90.00
#
_symmetry.space_group_name_H-M   'P 1'
#
loop_
_entity.id
_entity.type
_entity.pdbx_description
1 polymer ?
#
loop_
_entity_poly.entity_id
_entity_poly.type
_entity_poly.pdbx_seq_one_letter_code
_entity_poly.pdbx_strand_id
1 'polypeptide(L)'
;MGPGGNTAAGVAVKRQIKESKSQSPKKPKLAKEPWQEVAAGEAKVDGKASTSTEVNAGRVRLLKQATASAAEGAPVVYWMSRDQRSCDNWALLYAAERARQQGSPLCVVFNLVDSFLNAQARHFGFMLRGLRIVDQKLSSMGIPFFLLQGKAEETISEFVEKTGASILVMDFSPLRIGRVWREAVCKRVPPYVSVFEVDAHNVVPVWVASDKQEYGARTIRGKIHRHLPEFLVDYPPLLPPAHAWTLEKSDSIDWESLISEVTKKGAEVPEVKWCEPGEDAAMELLLGEKKGFLRTRIRNYADDRNDPAKPGGLSGLSPYLHYGQLSAQRCALEGRKVRRSYTKDIDAFLEELVIRRELADNFCYYQLHYDSLQGAYEWARNTLLAHASDKREHIYS
;
A
#
# COMPACT_ATOMS: atom_id res chain seq x y z
N MET A 1 81.75 -17.99 -19.24
CA MET A 1 81.02 -17.76 -17.97
C MET A 1 81.23 -16.32 -17.55
N GLY A 2 80.14 -15.66 -17.17
CA GLY A 2 80.02 -14.24 -16.79
C GLY A 2 78.98 -13.52 -17.69
N PRO A 3 78.38 -12.38 -17.28
CA PRO A 3 78.29 -11.77 -15.94
C PRO A 3 76.91 -11.09 -15.63
N GLY A 4 76.78 -10.45 -14.44
CA GLY A 4 75.78 -9.39 -14.12
C GLY A 4 74.44 -9.88 -13.54
N GLY A 5 73.69 -9.17 -12.70
CA GLY A 5 73.79 -7.85 -12.06
C GLY A 5 72.44 -7.55 -11.36
N ASN A 6 72.51 -7.17 -10.07
CA ASN A 6 71.67 -6.24 -9.28
C ASN A 6 70.14 -6.03 -9.55
N THR A 7 69.32 -6.12 -8.49
CA THR A 7 68.43 -5.05 -7.92
C THR A 7 67.02 -5.44 -7.42
N ALA A 8 66.71 -4.91 -6.21
CA ALA A 8 65.47 -4.26 -5.78
C ALA A 8 64.10 -4.98 -5.85
N ALA A 9 63.70 -5.64 -4.76
CA ALA A 9 62.29 -5.82 -4.38
C ALA A 9 62.14 -6.24 -2.90
N GLY A 10 62.41 -5.34 -1.95
CA GLY A 10 62.36 -5.70 -0.52
C GLY A 10 61.90 -4.64 0.47
N VAL A 11 61.66 -3.39 0.05
CA VAL A 11 61.46 -2.27 1.01
C VAL A 11 60.15 -1.50 0.82
N ALA A 12 59.28 -1.89 -0.13
CA ALA A 12 58.07 -1.12 -0.45
C ALA A 12 56.77 -1.52 0.29
N VAL A 13 56.78 -2.53 1.18
CA VAL A 13 55.52 -3.08 1.76
C VAL A 13 55.29 -2.70 3.25
N LYS A 14 56.20 -1.96 3.89
CA LYS A 14 56.05 -1.56 5.32
C LYS A 14 55.80 -0.06 5.57
N ARG A 15 55.46 0.73 4.54
CA ARG A 15 55.26 2.19 4.68
C ARG A 15 53.87 2.74 4.30
N GLN A 16 52.87 1.88 4.06
CA GLN A 16 51.48 2.31 3.79
C GLN A 16 50.46 1.91 4.86
N ILE A 17 50.92 1.49 6.05
CA ILE A 17 50.05 1.21 7.20
C ILE A 17 50.56 2.00 8.41
N LYS A 18 50.56 3.34 8.32
CA LYS A 18 50.67 4.27 9.46
C LYS A 18 50.51 5.73 9.03
N GLU A 19 49.39 6.09 8.41
CA GLU A 19 48.97 7.50 8.27
C GLU A 19 47.50 7.60 7.80
N SER A 20 46.55 7.18 8.65
CA SER A 20 45.13 7.54 8.50
C SER A 20 44.34 7.26 9.78
N LYS A 21 44.76 7.87 10.90
CA LYS A 21 43.90 8.00 12.09
C LYS A 21 43.93 9.43 12.57
N SER A 22 42.87 10.18 12.28
CA SER A 22 42.31 11.28 13.11
C SER A 22 41.41 12.19 12.25
N GLN A 23 40.26 11.67 11.83
CA GLN A 23 39.08 12.51 11.63
C GLN A 23 37.90 11.78 12.25
N SER A 24 37.50 12.24 13.43
CA SER A 24 36.27 11.84 14.09
C SER A 24 35.11 11.95 13.09
N PRO A 25 34.21 10.96 12.98
CA PRO A 25 33.09 11.09 12.06
C PRO A 25 32.23 12.27 12.52
N LYS A 26 32.18 13.33 11.69
CA LYS A 26 31.20 14.40 11.87
C LYS A 26 29.83 13.73 11.90
N LYS A 27 29.10 13.90 13.02
CA LYS A 27 27.69 13.51 13.12
C LYS A 27 26.98 13.96 11.83
N PRO A 28 26.22 13.09 11.15
CA PRO A 28 25.48 13.52 9.99
C PRO A 28 24.59 14.69 10.42
N LYS A 29 24.74 15.84 9.74
CA LYS A 29 23.78 16.94 9.88
C LYS A 29 22.42 16.37 9.49
N LEU A 30 21.49 16.28 10.45
CA LEU A 30 20.09 16.01 10.13
C LEU A 30 19.67 17.03 9.08
N ALA A 31 19.16 16.53 7.95
CA ALA A 31 18.53 17.38 6.95
C ALA A 31 17.38 18.17 7.62
N LYS A 32 17.18 19.42 7.18
CA LYS A 32 16.06 20.28 7.61
C LYS A 32 14.74 19.48 7.57
N GLU A 33 13.95 19.66 8.61
CA GLU A 33 12.87 18.78 9.07
C GLU A 33 11.77 18.53 8.02
N PRO A 34 11.71 17.33 7.40
CA PRO A 34 10.83 17.07 6.26
C PRO A 34 9.36 16.82 6.63
N TRP A 35 9.07 16.60 7.92
CA TRP A 35 7.73 16.34 8.43
C TRP A 35 7.06 17.60 9.03
N GLN A 36 7.62 18.79 8.80
CA GLN A 36 7.06 20.08 9.26
C GLN A 36 5.67 20.36 8.67
N GLU A 37 4.95 21.29 9.29
CA GLU A 37 3.59 21.72 8.93
C GLU A 37 3.49 22.06 7.44
N VAL A 38 2.60 21.35 6.75
CA VAL A 38 2.01 21.82 5.50
C VAL A 38 0.82 22.61 6.01
N ALA A 39 0.83 23.93 5.82
CA ALA A 39 -0.29 24.77 6.22
C ALA A 39 -1.58 24.12 5.72
N ALA A 40 -2.59 24.01 6.58
CA ALA A 40 -3.94 23.74 6.13
C ALA A 40 -4.27 24.83 5.12
N GLY A 41 -4.20 24.49 3.83
CA GLY A 41 -4.68 25.36 2.78
C GLY A 41 -6.18 25.42 2.96
N GLU A 42 -6.67 26.44 3.66
CA GLU A 42 -8.05 26.87 3.48
C GLU A 42 -8.22 27.15 2.00
N ALA A 43 -9.00 26.31 1.33
CA ALA A 43 -9.44 26.59 -0.02
C ALA A 43 -10.24 27.90 0.04
N LYS A 44 -9.62 29.02 -0.33
CA LYS A 44 -10.35 30.23 -0.68
C LYS A 44 -11.22 29.88 -1.88
N VAL A 45 -12.53 29.83 -1.65
CA VAL A 45 -13.54 29.74 -2.69
C VAL A 45 -13.59 31.10 -3.38
N ASP A 46 -12.65 31.34 -4.29
CA ASP A 46 -12.78 32.43 -5.26
C ASP A 46 -13.69 31.94 -6.37
N GLY A 47 -14.82 32.64 -6.55
CA GLY A 47 -15.92 32.31 -7.46
C GLY A 47 -15.58 32.38 -8.94
N LYS A 48 -14.77 31.43 -9.41
CA LYS A 48 -14.73 30.98 -10.81
C LYS A 48 -14.69 29.46 -10.79
N ALA A 49 -15.64 28.82 -11.47
CA ALA A 49 -15.72 27.37 -11.61
C ALA A 49 -14.43 26.83 -12.24
N SER A 50 -13.47 26.48 -11.39
CA SER A 50 -12.29 25.69 -11.70
C SER A 50 -12.68 24.23 -11.52
N THR A 51 -12.51 23.42 -12.56
CA THR A 51 -12.63 21.97 -12.54
C THR A 51 -11.48 21.33 -11.74
N SER A 52 -11.33 21.69 -10.46
CA SER A 52 -10.34 21.05 -9.59
C SER A 52 -10.89 19.67 -9.18
N THR A 53 -10.23 18.60 -9.60
CA THR A 53 -10.57 17.24 -9.17
C THR A 53 -10.28 17.07 -7.69
N GLU A 54 -11.21 16.45 -6.94
CA GLU A 54 -11.05 16.22 -5.50
C GLU A 54 -9.90 15.25 -5.22
N VAL A 55 -9.72 14.26 -6.10
CA VAL A 55 -8.56 13.38 -6.09
C VAL A 55 -7.46 13.95 -6.99
N ASN A 56 -6.25 14.05 -6.44
CA ASN A 56 -5.07 14.49 -7.20
C ASN A 56 -4.81 13.53 -8.38
N ALA A 57 -4.74 14.08 -9.60
CA ALA A 57 -4.57 13.32 -10.84
C ALA A 57 -3.30 12.45 -10.87
N GLY A 58 -2.25 12.83 -10.14
CA GLY A 58 -1.03 12.01 -10.00
C GLY A 58 -1.28 10.66 -9.31
N ARG A 59 -2.37 10.50 -8.57
CA ARG A 59 -2.80 9.22 -7.97
C ARG A 59 -3.47 8.28 -8.95
N VAL A 60 -3.84 8.76 -10.14
CA VAL A 60 -4.73 8.04 -11.06
C VAL A 60 -3.98 7.73 -12.36
N ARG A 61 -4.16 6.52 -12.87
CA ARG A 61 -3.71 6.10 -14.19
C ARG A 61 -4.86 5.55 -15.01
N LEU A 62 -4.98 6.01 -16.25
CA LEU A 62 -5.89 5.42 -17.22
C LEU A 62 -5.24 4.14 -17.77
N LEU A 63 -5.87 2.99 -17.54
CA LEU A 63 -5.42 1.69 -18.06
C LEU A 63 -6.07 1.37 -19.42
N LYS A 64 -7.32 1.80 -19.61
CA LYS A 64 -8.07 1.63 -20.87
C LYS A 64 -9.00 2.81 -21.09
N GLN A 65 -8.89 3.44 -22.26
CA GLN A 65 -9.84 4.44 -22.73
C GLN A 65 -11.03 3.75 -23.41
N ALA A 66 -12.26 4.18 -23.10
CA ALA A 66 -13.44 3.73 -23.84
C ALA A 66 -13.37 4.16 -25.32
N THR A 67 -13.76 3.25 -26.21
CA THR A 67 -13.84 3.47 -27.67
C THR A 67 -15.28 3.48 -28.19
N ALA A 68 -16.25 3.24 -27.31
CA ALA A 68 -17.68 3.36 -27.57
C ALA A 68 -18.35 4.18 -26.46
N SER A 69 -19.56 4.67 -26.71
CA SER A 69 -20.35 5.39 -25.69
C SER A 69 -21.10 4.39 -24.81
N ALA A 70 -21.06 4.60 -23.49
CA ALA A 70 -21.94 3.90 -22.56
C ALA A 70 -23.34 4.55 -22.55
N ALA A 71 -24.31 3.89 -21.93
CA ALA A 71 -25.63 4.48 -21.71
C ALA A 71 -25.53 5.71 -20.79
N GLU A 72 -26.47 6.66 -20.95
CA GLU A 72 -26.59 7.79 -20.04
C GLU A 72 -26.93 7.28 -18.62
N GLY A 73 -26.27 7.84 -17.61
CA GLY A 73 -26.41 7.38 -16.22
C GLY A 73 -25.82 5.99 -15.94
N ALA A 74 -25.01 5.43 -16.86
CA ALA A 74 -24.36 4.14 -16.67
C ALA A 74 -23.49 4.12 -15.39
N PRO A 75 -23.57 3.07 -14.56
CA PRO A 75 -22.92 3.04 -13.26
C PRO A 75 -21.40 3.19 -13.28
N VAL A 76 -20.85 3.62 -12.15
CA VAL A 76 -19.43 3.51 -11.83
C VAL A 76 -19.22 2.33 -10.89
N VAL A 77 -18.23 1.49 -11.18
CA VAL A 77 -17.86 0.33 -10.36
C VAL A 77 -16.47 0.55 -9.79
N TYR A 78 -16.33 0.46 -8.47
CA TYR A 78 -15.02 0.29 -7.83
C TYR A 78 -14.77 -1.18 -7.53
N TRP A 79 -13.82 -1.78 -8.24
CA TRP A 79 -13.27 -3.08 -7.88
C TRP A 79 -12.23 -2.92 -6.77
N MET A 80 -12.68 -3.17 -5.54
CA MET A 80 -11.86 -3.19 -4.35
C MET A 80 -11.06 -4.49 -4.28
N SER A 81 -9.76 -4.38 -4.00
CA SER A 81 -8.88 -5.53 -3.82
C SER A 81 -7.92 -5.32 -2.63
N ARG A 82 -6.95 -4.41 -2.77
CA ARG A 82 -5.91 -4.17 -1.76
C ARG A 82 -6.36 -3.27 -0.62
N ASP A 83 -7.22 -2.29 -0.91
CA ASP A 83 -7.56 -1.22 0.03
C ASP A 83 -8.97 -1.42 0.61
N GLN A 84 -9.09 -2.39 1.53
CA GLN A 84 -10.38 -2.88 2.06
C GLN A 84 -10.92 -2.01 3.21
N ARG A 85 -11.30 -0.79 2.88
CA ARG A 85 -11.87 0.19 3.82
C ARG A 85 -12.81 1.17 3.11
N SER A 86 -13.79 1.66 3.85
CA SER A 86 -14.78 2.65 3.41
C SER A 86 -14.33 4.10 3.63
N CYS A 87 -13.36 4.33 4.53
CA CYS A 87 -12.77 5.65 4.79
C CYS A 87 -11.34 5.75 4.26
N ASP A 88 -10.83 6.98 4.09
CA ASP A 88 -9.43 7.25 3.72
C ASP A 88 -8.94 6.42 2.50
N ASN A 89 -9.81 6.24 1.51
CA ASN A 89 -9.58 5.39 0.33
C ASN A 89 -9.67 6.23 -0.95
N TRP A 90 -8.53 6.55 -1.56
CA TRP A 90 -8.47 7.37 -2.77
C TRP A 90 -9.15 6.71 -3.99
N ALA A 91 -9.17 5.37 -4.07
CA ALA A 91 -9.83 4.67 -5.17
C ALA A 91 -11.36 4.80 -5.07
N LEU A 92 -11.90 4.62 -3.86
CA LEU A 92 -13.33 4.83 -3.59
C LEU A 92 -13.73 6.30 -3.78
N LEU A 93 -12.94 7.24 -3.27
CA LEU A 93 -13.19 8.68 -3.47
C LEU A 93 -13.17 9.06 -4.95
N TYR A 94 -12.23 8.53 -5.72
CA TYR A 94 -12.18 8.77 -7.16
C TYR A 94 -13.40 8.19 -7.88
N ALA A 95 -13.83 6.97 -7.50
CA ALA A 95 -15.05 6.37 -8.06
C ALA A 95 -16.30 7.21 -7.73
N ALA A 96 -16.42 7.71 -6.50
CA ALA A 96 -17.50 8.60 -6.08
C ALA A 96 -17.48 9.95 -6.82
N GLU A 97 -16.29 10.54 -6.99
CA GLU A 97 -16.10 11.76 -7.78
C GLU A 97 -16.60 11.55 -9.22
N ARG A 98 -16.24 10.42 -9.85
CA ARG A 98 -16.67 10.09 -11.22
C ARG A 98 -18.18 9.87 -11.33
N ALA A 99 -18.75 9.13 -10.39
CA ALA A 99 -20.18 8.91 -10.32
C ALA A 99 -20.95 10.25 -10.19
N ARG A 100 -20.47 11.14 -9.31
CA ARG A 100 -21.04 12.48 -9.13
C ARG A 100 -20.95 13.33 -10.39
N GLN A 101 -19.80 13.33 -11.08
CA GLN A 101 -19.59 14.10 -12.31
C GLN A 101 -20.48 13.64 -13.47
N GLN A 102 -20.81 12.35 -13.53
CA GLN A 102 -21.63 11.77 -14.60
C GLN A 102 -23.12 11.69 -14.26
N GLY A 103 -23.51 11.99 -13.02
CA GLY A 103 -24.87 11.74 -12.56
C GLY A 103 -25.23 10.25 -12.52
N SER A 104 -24.25 9.41 -12.21
CA SER A 104 -24.38 7.94 -12.21
C SER A 104 -24.43 7.36 -10.80
N PRO A 105 -25.02 6.17 -10.62
CA PRO A 105 -24.89 5.42 -9.37
C PRO A 105 -23.48 4.84 -9.22
N LEU A 106 -23.09 4.52 -7.98
CA LEU A 106 -21.81 3.92 -7.62
C LEU A 106 -22.07 2.60 -6.88
N CYS A 107 -21.27 1.57 -7.19
CA CYS A 107 -21.13 0.41 -6.30
C CYS A 107 -19.68 0.00 -6.09
N VAL A 108 -19.48 -0.83 -5.08
CA VAL A 108 -18.21 -1.48 -4.79
C VAL A 108 -18.37 -2.98 -5.02
N VAL A 109 -17.40 -3.59 -5.69
CA VAL A 109 -17.34 -5.04 -5.88
C VAL A 109 -16.01 -5.58 -5.37
N PHE A 110 -16.05 -6.71 -4.68
CA PHE A 110 -14.89 -7.48 -4.27
C PHE A 110 -14.97 -8.89 -4.87
N ASN A 111 -13.85 -9.42 -5.37
CA ASN A 111 -13.78 -10.80 -5.85
C ASN A 111 -12.94 -11.66 -4.91
N LEU A 112 -13.58 -12.62 -4.24
CA LEU A 112 -12.93 -13.64 -3.43
C LEU A 112 -12.41 -14.75 -4.36
N VAL A 113 -11.09 -14.84 -4.47
CA VAL A 113 -10.43 -15.91 -5.22
C VAL A 113 -10.38 -17.20 -4.40
N ASP A 114 -10.48 -18.36 -5.07
CA ASP A 114 -10.48 -19.67 -4.43
C ASP A 114 -9.17 -19.98 -3.67
N SER A 115 -8.06 -19.38 -4.11
CA SER A 115 -6.76 -19.45 -3.43
C SER A 115 -5.94 -18.19 -3.70
N PHE A 116 -5.18 -17.75 -2.70
CA PHE A 116 -4.29 -16.58 -2.82
C PHE A 116 -3.00 -16.79 -2.03
N LEU A 117 -1.87 -17.01 -2.71
CA LEU A 117 -0.53 -17.10 -2.09
C LEU A 117 -0.47 -17.99 -0.82
N ASN A 118 -1.14 -19.15 -0.85
CA ASN A 118 -1.27 -20.08 0.30
C ASN A 118 -1.97 -19.48 1.54
N ALA A 119 -2.86 -18.50 1.37
CA ALA A 119 -3.71 -17.99 2.43
C ALA A 119 -4.56 -19.12 3.05
N GLN A 120 -4.74 -19.03 4.37
CA GLN A 120 -5.39 -20.05 5.22
C GLN A 120 -6.44 -19.36 6.12
N ALA A 121 -7.03 -20.07 7.09
CA ALA A 121 -8.08 -19.53 7.97
C ALA A 121 -7.65 -18.22 8.65
N ARG A 122 -6.38 -18.14 9.09
CA ARG A 122 -5.78 -16.91 9.62
C ARG A 122 -5.96 -15.68 8.75
N HIS A 123 -5.79 -15.85 7.45
CA HIS A 123 -5.76 -14.77 6.49
C HIS A 123 -7.17 -14.43 6.04
N PHE A 124 -7.90 -15.43 5.53
CA PHE A 124 -9.25 -15.23 5.04
C PHE A 124 -10.24 -14.85 6.14
N GLY A 125 -10.14 -15.43 7.34
CA GLY A 125 -11.01 -15.07 8.47
C GLY A 125 -10.87 -13.59 8.84
N PHE A 126 -9.62 -13.12 8.96
CA PHE A 126 -9.33 -11.71 9.24
C PHE A 126 -9.84 -10.78 8.12
N MET A 127 -9.62 -11.15 6.86
CA MET A 127 -10.07 -10.39 5.69
C MET A 127 -11.59 -10.29 5.61
N LEU A 128 -12.29 -11.43 5.64
CA LEU A 128 -13.75 -11.51 5.46
C LEU A 128 -14.51 -10.80 6.58
N ARG A 129 -14.06 -10.94 7.83
CA ARG A 129 -14.62 -10.20 8.96
C ARG A 129 -14.45 -8.68 8.79
N GLY A 130 -13.32 -8.25 8.21
CA GLY A 130 -13.12 -6.85 7.84
C GLY A 130 -14.05 -6.38 6.71
N LEU A 131 -14.21 -7.19 5.65
CA LEU A 131 -15.10 -6.88 4.54
C LEU A 131 -16.58 -6.79 4.96
N ARG A 132 -17.01 -7.59 5.95
CA ARG A 132 -18.34 -7.45 6.55
C ARG A 132 -18.59 -6.05 7.12
N ILE A 133 -17.58 -5.46 7.77
CA ILE A 133 -17.68 -4.10 8.31
C ILE A 133 -17.75 -3.07 7.17
N VAL A 134 -16.98 -3.29 6.10
CA VAL A 134 -17.01 -2.43 4.89
C VAL A 134 -18.40 -2.47 4.24
N ASP A 135 -18.98 -3.65 4.04
CA ASP A 135 -20.34 -3.82 3.49
C ASP A 135 -21.38 -3.05 4.30
N GLN A 136 -21.33 -3.15 5.64
CA GLN A 136 -22.23 -2.42 6.53
C GLN A 136 -22.10 -0.90 6.41
N LYS A 137 -20.86 -0.38 6.36
CA LYS A 137 -20.60 1.06 6.29
C LYS A 137 -20.91 1.64 4.91
N LEU A 138 -20.61 0.92 3.83
CA LEU A 138 -20.99 1.36 2.49
C LEU A 138 -22.50 1.36 2.33
N SER A 139 -23.19 0.33 2.85
CA SER A 139 -24.66 0.25 2.83
C SER A 139 -25.32 1.41 3.58
N SER A 140 -24.77 1.86 4.72
CA SER A 140 -25.30 3.03 5.44
C SER A 140 -25.09 4.36 4.69
N MET A 141 -24.18 4.39 3.71
CA MET A 141 -23.96 5.51 2.78
C MET A 141 -24.73 5.35 1.46
N GLY A 142 -25.57 4.33 1.31
CA GLY A 142 -26.31 4.05 0.08
C GLY A 142 -25.43 3.54 -1.07
N ILE A 143 -24.22 3.06 -0.78
CA ILE A 143 -23.29 2.47 -1.75
C ILE A 143 -23.39 0.94 -1.62
N PRO A 144 -23.92 0.21 -2.61
CA PRO A 144 -24.00 -1.23 -2.53
C PRO A 144 -22.61 -1.88 -2.61
N PHE A 145 -22.40 -2.87 -1.76
CA PHE A 145 -21.25 -3.77 -1.83
C PHE A 145 -21.66 -5.14 -2.41
N PHE A 146 -20.87 -5.64 -3.35
CA PHE A 146 -21.05 -6.93 -4.01
C PHE A 146 -19.84 -7.83 -3.75
N LEU A 147 -20.11 -9.10 -3.46
CA LEU A 147 -19.09 -10.12 -3.30
C LEU A 147 -19.24 -11.18 -4.39
N LEU A 148 -18.20 -11.32 -5.22
CA LEU A 148 -18.08 -12.35 -6.24
C LEU A 148 -17.11 -13.43 -5.77
N GLN A 149 -17.22 -14.63 -6.33
CA GLN A 149 -16.32 -15.75 -6.04
C GLN A 149 -15.81 -16.37 -7.35
N GLY A 150 -14.52 -16.69 -7.40
CA GLY A 150 -13.87 -17.34 -8.53
C GLY A 150 -12.76 -16.49 -9.16
N LYS A 151 -12.52 -16.66 -10.46
CA LYS A 151 -11.45 -15.97 -11.17
C LYS A 151 -11.82 -14.52 -11.46
N ALA A 152 -11.03 -13.59 -10.93
CA ALA A 152 -11.30 -12.16 -11.03
C ALA A 152 -11.45 -11.67 -12.48
N GLU A 153 -10.68 -12.21 -13.41
CA GLU A 153 -10.76 -11.85 -14.83
C GLU A 153 -12.07 -12.24 -15.52
N GLU A 154 -12.78 -13.25 -15.01
CA GLU A 154 -14.08 -13.71 -15.50
C GLU A 154 -15.18 -12.92 -14.77
N THR A 155 -15.23 -13.05 -13.44
CA THR A 155 -16.30 -12.52 -12.59
C THR A 155 -16.42 -11.00 -12.63
N ILE A 156 -15.31 -10.25 -12.58
CA ILE A 156 -15.35 -8.78 -12.63
C ILE A 156 -15.79 -8.29 -14.00
N SER A 157 -15.31 -8.92 -15.07
CA SER A 157 -15.65 -8.54 -16.44
C SER A 157 -17.15 -8.77 -16.71
N GLU A 158 -17.66 -9.94 -16.32
CA GLU A 158 -19.09 -10.28 -16.40
C GLU A 158 -19.96 -9.35 -15.56
N PHE A 159 -19.51 -8.99 -14.34
CA PHE A 159 -20.22 -8.06 -13.49
C PHE A 159 -20.32 -6.65 -14.09
N VAL A 160 -19.22 -6.15 -14.66
CA VAL A 160 -19.17 -4.84 -15.33
C VAL A 160 -20.10 -4.83 -16.56
N GLU A 161 -20.12 -5.90 -17.35
CA GLU A 161 -21.02 -6.03 -18.49
C GLU A 161 -22.48 -6.12 -18.05
N LYS A 162 -22.80 -6.97 -17.06
CA LYS A 162 -24.16 -7.14 -16.52
C LYS A 162 -24.73 -5.83 -15.95
N THR A 163 -23.89 -5.03 -15.31
CA THR A 163 -24.31 -3.74 -14.74
C THR A 163 -24.35 -2.60 -15.76
N GLY A 164 -23.82 -2.81 -16.97
CA GLY A 164 -23.69 -1.76 -17.98
C GLY A 164 -22.80 -0.61 -17.53
N ALA A 165 -21.83 -0.86 -16.65
CA ALA A 165 -21.01 0.18 -16.05
C ALA A 165 -20.16 0.91 -17.11
N SER A 166 -20.04 2.23 -16.99
CA SER A 166 -19.24 3.06 -17.90
C SER A 166 -17.78 3.23 -17.46
N ILE A 167 -17.56 3.15 -16.15
CA ILE A 167 -16.25 3.33 -15.52
C ILE A 167 -15.99 2.18 -14.55
N LEU A 168 -14.80 1.59 -14.68
CA LEU A 168 -14.23 0.67 -13.71
C LEU A 168 -13.02 1.33 -13.04
N VAL A 169 -13.05 1.46 -11.73
CA VAL A 169 -11.92 1.92 -10.90
C VAL A 169 -11.32 0.72 -10.18
N MET A 170 -10.00 0.63 -10.16
CA MET A 170 -9.23 -0.41 -9.47
C MET A 170 -8.23 0.22 -8.50
N ASP A 171 -7.98 -0.41 -7.35
CA ASP A 171 -6.84 -0.03 -6.51
C ASP A 171 -5.52 -0.65 -6.99
N PHE A 172 -4.41 -0.02 -6.59
CA PHE A 172 -3.07 -0.38 -7.01
C PHE A 172 -2.44 -1.47 -6.13
N SER A 173 -1.80 -2.46 -6.77
CA SER A 173 -0.87 -3.39 -6.11
C SER A 173 0.32 -3.72 -7.02
N PRO A 174 1.57 -3.68 -6.53
CA PRO A 174 2.73 -4.00 -7.35
C PRO A 174 2.89 -5.50 -7.64
N LEU A 175 2.17 -6.37 -6.91
CA LEU A 175 2.36 -7.82 -6.98
C LEU A 175 1.98 -8.40 -8.35
N ARG A 176 2.80 -9.34 -8.82
CA ARG A 176 2.68 -9.97 -10.15
C ARG A 176 1.27 -10.51 -10.41
N ILE A 177 0.70 -11.24 -9.45
CA ILE A 177 -0.63 -11.85 -9.59
C ILE A 177 -1.75 -10.80 -9.76
N GLY A 178 -1.72 -9.73 -8.96
CA GLY A 178 -2.71 -8.65 -9.05
C GLY A 178 -2.64 -7.89 -10.36
N ARG A 179 -1.43 -7.67 -10.90
CA ARG A 179 -1.25 -7.06 -12.23
C ARG A 179 -1.82 -7.92 -13.33
N VAL A 180 -1.54 -9.23 -13.30
CA VAL A 180 -2.08 -10.18 -14.29
C VAL A 180 -3.60 -10.13 -14.31
N TRP A 181 -4.26 -10.12 -13.15
CA TRP A 181 -5.71 -9.97 -13.08
C TRP A 181 -6.21 -8.65 -13.65
N ARG A 182 -5.61 -7.51 -13.27
CA ARG A 182 -6.03 -6.20 -13.78
C ARG A 182 -5.83 -6.07 -15.29
N GLU A 183 -4.72 -6.56 -15.83
CA GLU A 183 -4.47 -6.61 -17.28
C GLU A 183 -5.50 -7.49 -18.00
N ALA A 184 -5.84 -8.65 -17.43
CA ALA A 184 -6.83 -9.55 -18.00
C ALA A 184 -8.24 -8.94 -17.99
N VAL A 185 -8.65 -8.31 -16.88
CA VAL A 185 -9.93 -7.58 -16.79
C VAL A 185 -9.96 -6.44 -17.80
N CYS A 186 -8.91 -5.62 -17.90
CA CYS A 186 -8.83 -4.52 -18.87
C CYS A 186 -9.07 -4.98 -20.32
N LYS A 187 -8.56 -6.16 -20.69
CA LYS A 187 -8.74 -6.75 -22.03
C LYS A 187 -10.15 -7.28 -22.28
N ARG A 188 -10.89 -7.65 -21.24
CA ARG A 188 -12.20 -8.31 -21.33
C ARG A 188 -13.38 -7.38 -21.16
N VAL A 189 -13.24 -6.29 -20.41
CA VAL A 189 -14.36 -5.36 -20.21
C VAL A 189 -14.82 -4.72 -21.53
N PRO A 190 -16.13 -4.48 -21.72
CA PRO A 190 -16.69 -3.96 -22.96
C PRO A 190 -16.04 -2.67 -23.47
N PRO A 191 -16.09 -2.37 -24.79
CA PRO A 191 -15.40 -1.21 -25.38
C PRO A 191 -15.92 0.15 -24.88
N TYR A 192 -17.12 0.21 -24.31
CA TYR A 192 -17.68 1.43 -23.70
C TYR A 192 -17.16 1.71 -22.29
N VAL A 193 -16.35 0.83 -21.70
CA VAL A 193 -15.83 0.97 -20.34
C VAL A 193 -14.46 1.63 -20.34
N SER A 194 -14.33 2.74 -19.60
CA SER A 194 -13.03 3.31 -19.25
C SER A 194 -12.52 2.70 -17.93
N VAL A 195 -11.24 2.33 -17.89
CA VAL A 195 -10.64 1.67 -16.72
C VAL A 195 -9.54 2.54 -16.13
N PHE A 196 -9.61 2.78 -14.82
CA PHE A 196 -8.65 3.56 -14.06
C PHE A 196 -8.03 2.74 -12.94
N GLU A 197 -6.73 2.90 -12.70
CA GLU A 197 -6.03 2.41 -11.52
C GLU A 197 -5.70 3.61 -10.61
N VAL A 198 -5.94 3.46 -9.30
CA VAL A 198 -5.68 4.51 -8.31
C VAL A 198 -4.75 3.98 -7.23
N ASP A 199 -3.66 4.70 -6.95
CA ASP A 199 -2.83 4.41 -5.78
C ASP A 199 -3.50 4.94 -4.50
N ALA A 200 -4.25 4.05 -3.86
CA ALA A 200 -4.92 4.27 -2.59
C ALA A 200 -4.11 3.77 -1.38
N HIS A 201 -2.94 3.17 -1.61
CA HIS A 201 -2.16 2.49 -0.58
C HIS A 201 -0.95 3.32 -0.14
N ASN A 202 -0.32 4.02 -1.08
CA ASN A 202 0.87 4.84 -0.83
C ASN A 202 0.49 6.30 -0.57
N VAL A 203 1.25 6.97 0.29
CA VAL A 203 1.11 8.42 0.48
C VAL A 203 1.41 9.09 -0.84
N VAL A 204 2.59 8.83 -1.41
CA VAL A 204 2.98 9.27 -2.75
C VAL A 204 2.79 8.10 -3.72
N PRO A 205 2.01 8.24 -4.81
CA PRO A 205 1.79 7.17 -5.78
C PRO A 205 3.11 6.56 -6.26
N VAL A 206 3.21 5.23 -6.38
CA VAL A 206 4.52 4.58 -6.61
C VAL A 206 5.23 5.07 -7.88
N TRP A 207 4.45 5.42 -8.91
CA TRP A 207 4.91 5.94 -10.20
C TRP A 207 5.25 7.44 -10.19
N VAL A 208 4.82 8.16 -9.16
CA VAL A 208 5.21 9.55 -8.90
C VAL A 208 6.43 9.60 -8.00
N ALA A 209 6.50 8.72 -7.00
CA ALA A 209 7.58 8.68 -6.02
C ALA A 209 8.96 8.46 -6.65
N SER A 210 9.04 7.66 -7.72
CA SER A 210 10.23 7.45 -8.52
C SER A 210 9.83 6.94 -9.91
N ASP A 211 10.68 7.20 -10.90
CA ASP A 211 10.59 6.69 -12.28
C ASP A 211 11.30 5.34 -12.47
N LYS A 212 11.98 4.83 -11.43
CA LYS A 212 12.77 3.60 -11.45
C LYS A 212 12.84 2.91 -10.09
N GLN A 213 13.37 1.68 -10.10
CA GLN A 213 13.80 0.97 -8.89
C GLN A 213 14.86 1.79 -8.15
N GLU A 214 14.63 2.02 -6.86
CA GLU A 214 15.57 2.70 -5.98
C GLU A 214 16.52 1.74 -5.26
N TYR A 215 17.76 2.18 -5.03
CA TYR A 215 18.79 1.35 -4.38
C TYR A 215 18.47 1.05 -2.92
N GLY A 216 17.89 2.02 -2.23
CA GLY A 216 17.43 1.82 -0.87
C GLY A 216 16.82 3.07 -0.28
N ALA A 217 16.52 3.02 1.02
CA ALA A 217 15.80 4.09 1.72
C ALA A 217 16.48 5.46 1.55
N ARG A 218 17.83 5.50 1.51
CA ARG A 218 18.58 6.75 1.29
C ARG A 218 18.21 7.46 -0.02
N THR A 219 18.03 6.72 -1.10
CA THR A 219 17.85 7.32 -2.43
C THR A 219 16.39 7.68 -2.71
N ILE A 220 15.43 6.87 -2.23
CA ILE A 220 14.00 7.17 -2.37
C ILE A 220 13.50 8.27 -1.42
N ARG A 221 14.10 8.39 -0.20
CA ARG A 221 13.61 9.32 0.83
C ARG A 221 13.51 10.76 0.35
N GLY A 222 14.57 11.25 -0.30
CA GLY A 222 14.58 12.62 -0.84
C GLY A 222 13.53 12.83 -1.92
N LYS A 223 13.19 11.79 -2.70
CA LYS A 223 12.16 11.85 -3.72
C LYS A 223 10.76 11.93 -3.08
N ILE A 224 10.43 11.00 -2.18
CA ILE A 224 9.15 11.01 -1.44
C ILE A 224 8.95 12.34 -0.72
N HIS A 225 9.96 12.82 0.03
CA HIS A 225 9.85 14.07 0.78
C HIS A 225 9.51 15.29 -0.09
N ARG A 226 9.99 15.36 -1.34
CA ARG A 226 9.65 16.45 -2.27
C ARG A 226 8.17 16.46 -2.67
N HIS A 227 7.51 15.30 -2.63
CA HIS A 227 6.10 15.13 -3.00
C HIS A 227 5.16 15.18 -1.80
N LEU A 228 5.66 15.05 -0.55
CA LEU A 228 4.79 15.10 0.64
C LEU A 228 3.90 16.34 0.75
N PRO A 229 4.35 17.57 0.42
CA PRO A 229 3.47 18.75 0.49
C PRO A 229 2.23 18.64 -0.40
N GLU A 230 2.33 17.92 -1.52
CA GLU A 230 1.25 17.73 -2.48
C GLU A 230 0.37 16.52 -2.12
N PHE A 231 0.97 15.46 -1.59
CA PHE A 231 0.28 14.17 -1.43
C PHE A 231 -0.08 13.81 0.01
N LEU A 232 0.64 14.31 1.04
CA LEU A 232 0.30 14.10 2.45
C LEU A 232 -0.71 15.14 2.94
N VAL A 233 -1.87 15.14 2.32
CA VAL A 233 -3.03 16.00 2.60
C VAL A 233 -4.12 15.21 3.32
N ASP A 234 -5.09 15.88 3.93
CA ASP A 234 -6.25 15.18 4.50
C ASP A 234 -7.16 14.62 3.40
N TYR A 235 -8.00 13.67 3.77
CA TYR A 235 -8.98 13.07 2.86
C TYR A 235 -10.26 13.92 2.83
N PRO A 236 -10.84 14.18 1.65
CA PRO A 236 -12.19 14.72 1.58
C PRO A 236 -13.19 13.70 2.14
N PRO A 237 -14.34 14.15 2.67
CA PRO A 237 -15.39 13.24 3.12
C PRO A 237 -15.97 12.46 1.94
N LEU A 238 -16.25 11.18 2.14
CA LEU A 238 -17.05 10.40 1.19
C LEU A 238 -18.51 10.85 1.30
N LEU A 239 -19.04 11.42 0.22
CA LEU A 239 -20.42 11.85 0.15
C LEU A 239 -21.32 10.71 -0.37
N PRO A 240 -22.56 10.57 0.12
CA PRO A 240 -23.52 9.63 -0.45
C PRO A 240 -23.72 9.88 -1.95
N PRO A 241 -23.88 8.83 -2.78
CA PRO A 241 -24.17 9.00 -4.19
C PRO A 241 -25.47 9.79 -4.39
N ALA A 242 -25.45 10.77 -5.30
CA ALA A 242 -26.63 11.56 -5.64
C ALA A 242 -27.71 10.72 -6.36
N HIS A 243 -27.30 9.62 -7.00
CA HIS A 243 -28.18 8.71 -7.73
C HIS A 243 -28.18 7.34 -7.04
N ALA A 244 -29.36 6.89 -6.66
CA ALA A 244 -29.53 5.60 -6.00
C ALA A 244 -29.18 4.45 -6.97
N TRP A 245 -28.59 3.40 -6.42
CA TRP A 245 -28.41 2.16 -7.17
C TRP A 245 -29.76 1.47 -7.36
N THR A 246 -30.16 1.27 -8.62
CA THR A 246 -31.47 0.70 -8.99
C THR A 246 -31.39 -0.70 -9.58
N LEU A 247 -30.19 -1.17 -9.96
CA LEU A 247 -30.01 -2.51 -10.50
C LEU A 247 -30.20 -3.56 -9.41
N GLU A 248 -30.81 -4.69 -9.76
CA GLU A 248 -31.04 -5.80 -8.81
C GLU A 248 -29.73 -6.21 -8.12
N LYS A 249 -29.70 -6.10 -6.80
CA LYS A 249 -28.70 -6.74 -5.96
C LYS A 249 -29.19 -8.16 -5.67
N SER A 250 -28.31 -9.17 -5.80
CA SER A 250 -28.66 -10.51 -5.32
C SER A 250 -28.93 -10.49 -3.82
N ASP A 251 -29.38 -11.63 -3.29
CA ASP A 251 -29.57 -11.83 -1.86
C ASP A 251 -28.38 -11.33 -1.02
N SER A 252 -28.69 -10.88 0.19
CA SER A 252 -27.69 -10.44 1.18
C SER A 252 -26.59 -11.48 1.37
N ILE A 253 -25.34 -11.04 1.50
CA ILE A 253 -24.20 -11.93 1.72
C ILE A 253 -24.37 -12.64 3.07
N ASP A 254 -24.45 -13.97 3.07
CA ASP A 254 -24.38 -14.79 4.28
C ASP A 254 -22.93 -14.88 4.77
N TRP A 255 -22.52 -13.82 5.49
CA TRP A 255 -21.17 -13.69 6.03
C TRP A 255 -20.80 -14.83 6.99
N GLU A 256 -21.74 -15.33 7.80
CA GLU A 256 -21.46 -16.37 8.79
C GLU A 256 -21.16 -17.72 8.12
N SER A 257 -21.99 -18.10 7.14
CA SER A 257 -21.77 -19.32 6.37
C SER A 257 -20.44 -19.25 5.60
N LEU A 258 -20.19 -18.14 4.90
CA LEU A 258 -18.95 -17.94 4.14
C LEU A 258 -17.69 -17.99 5.02
N ILE A 259 -17.68 -17.26 6.15
CA ILE A 259 -16.55 -17.27 7.08
C ILE A 259 -16.37 -18.67 7.66
N SER A 260 -17.45 -19.37 8.03
CA SER A 260 -17.35 -20.73 8.55
C SER A 260 -16.74 -21.69 7.53
N GLU A 261 -17.12 -21.59 6.27
CA GLU A 261 -16.60 -22.46 5.21
C GLU A 261 -15.10 -22.25 5.02
N VAL A 262 -14.66 -21.00 4.84
CA VAL A 262 -13.26 -20.70 4.54
C VAL A 262 -12.35 -20.99 5.74
N THR A 263 -12.81 -20.71 6.96
CA THR A 263 -12.03 -21.03 8.17
C THR A 263 -11.92 -22.54 8.43
N LYS A 264 -12.95 -23.33 8.08
CA LYS A 264 -12.87 -24.80 8.12
C LYS A 264 -11.87 -25.33 7.10
N LYS A 265 -11.88 -24.82 5.86
CA LYS A 265 -10.93 -25.23 4.80
C LYS A 265 -9.48 -24.94 5.18
N GLY A 266 -9.21 -23.79 5.81
CA GLY A 266 -7.85 -23.36 6.15
C GLY A 266 -7.41 -23.61 7.59
N ALA A 267 -8.01 -24.59 8.29
CA ALA A 267 -7.86 -24.79 9.74
C ALA A 267 -6.43 -25.13 10.20
N GLU A 268 -5.55 -25.55 9.30
CA GLU A 268 -4.12 -25.83 9.60
C GLU A 268 -3.40 -24.62 10.21
N VAL A 269 -3.77 -23.40 9.80
CA VAL A 269 -3.23 -22.16 10.36
C VAL A 269 -4.38 -21.33 10.93
N PRO A 270 -4.65 -21.41 12.24
CA PRO A 270 -5.84 -20.82 12.84
C PRO A 270 -5.78 -19.29 12.90
N GLU A 271 -6.97 -18.69 13.04
CA GLU A 271 -7.19 -17.27 13.27
C GLU A 271 -6.35 -16.74 14.44
N VAL A 272 -5.90 -15.50 14.29
CA VAL A 272 -5.24 -14.76 15.36
C VAL A 272 -6.26 -14.33 16.41
N LYS A 273 -5.84 -14.26 17.67
CA LYS A 273 -6.69 -13.85 18.81
C LYS A 273 -6.25 -12.53 19.44
N TRP A 274 -5.18 -11.92 18.93
CA TRP A 274 -4.54 -10.74 19.53
C TRP A 274 -4.93 -9.42 18.86
N CYS A 275 -5.59 -9.47 17.71
CA CYS A 275 -6.13 -8.30 17.02
C CYS A 275 -7.47 -8.65 16.36
N GLU A 276 -8.43 -7.74 16.51
CA GLU A 276 -9.73 -7.81 15.83
C GLU A 276 -9.59 -7.18 14.44
N PRO A 277 -10.16 -7.76 13.37
CA PRO A 277 -10.13 -7.18 12.03
C PRO A 277 -11.08 -5.98 11.87
N GLY A 278 -10.84 -5.20 10.81
CA GLY A 278 -11.72 -4.12 10.37
C GLY A 278 -11.18 -2.73 10.67
N GLU A 279 -11.74 -1.74 9.96
CA GLU A 279 -11.32 -0.35 10.03
C GLU A 279 -11.51 0.30 11.41
N ASP A 280 -12.56 -0.08 12.15
CA ASP A 280 -12.79 0.42 13.51
C ASP A 280 -11.73 -0.07 14.50
N ALA A 281 -11.43 -1.37 14.47
CA ALA A 281 -10.38 -1.95 15.31
C ALA A 281 -8.99 -1.39 14.95
N ALA A 282 -8.75 -1.12 13.66
CA ALA A 282 -7.52 -0.50 13.20
C ALA A 282 -7.35 0.92 13.74
N MET A 283 -8.42 1.72 13.71
CA MET A 283 -8.44 3.09 14.25
C MET A 283 -8.31 3.10 15.77
N GLU A 284 -8.95 2.16 16.48
CA GLU A 284 -8.76 1.99 17.93
C GLU A 284 -7.31 1.59 18.26
N LEU A 285 -6.67 0.74 17.47
CA LEU A 285 -5.26 0.41 17.68
C LEU A 285 -4.32 1.59 17.40
N LEU A 286 -4.68 2.48 16.48
CA LEU A 286 -3.90 3.68 16.17
C LEU A 286 -4.09 4.79 17.22
N LEU A 287 -5.33 5.12 17.55
CA LEU A 287 -5.75 6.33 18.28
C LEU A 287 -6.56 6.07 19.55
N GLY A 288 -6.84 4.82 19.92
CA GLY A 288 -7.61 4.48 21.09
C GLY A 288 -7.03 5.06 22.37
N GLU A 289 -7.89 5.49 23.30
CA GLU A 289 -7.46 6.18 24.52
C GLU A 289 -6.63 5.27 25.44
N LYS A 290 -6.98 3.98 25.51
CA LYS A 290 -6.36 3.03 26.43
C LYS A 290 -5.14 2.34 25.83
N LYS A 291 -5.24 1.92 24.56
CA LYS A 291 -4.23 1.06 23.89
C LYS A 291 -3.71 1.62 22.57
N GLY A 292 -4.16 2.80 22.16
CA GLY A 292 -3.79 3.43 20.90
C GLY A 292 -2.30 3.70 20.80
N PHE A 293 -1.70 3.29 19.70
CA PHE A 293 -0.27 3.42 19.45
C PHE A 293 0.21 4.86 19.62
N LEU A 294 -0.41 5.81 18.93
CA LEU A 294 0.01 7.22 18.94
C LEU A 294 -0.32 7.95 20.24
N ARG A 295 -1.21 7.39 21.08
CA ARG A 295 -1.57 8.00 22.37
C ARG A 295 -0.77 7.46 23.53
N THR A 296 -0.57 6.14 23.61
CA THR A 296 -0.03 5.50 24.82
C THR A 296 1.27 4.72 24.59
N ARG A 297 1.60 4.32 23.36
CA ARG A 297 2.74 3.39 23.09
C ARG A 297 3.84 3.95 22.19
N ILE A 298 3.63 5.12 21.57
CA ILE A 298 4.62 5.75 20.68
C ILE A 298 5.89 6.16 21.43
N ARG A 299 5.78 6.50 22.72
CA ARG A 299 6.94 6.85 23.54
C ARG A 299 7.93 5.68 23.55
N ASN A 300 9.19 5.98 23.26
CA ASN A 300 10.30 5.02 23.14
C ASN A 300 10.22 4.09 21.92
N TYR A 301 9.31 4.29 20.95
CA TYR A 301 9.28 3.51 19.72
C TYR A 301 10.67 3.44 19.05
N ALA A 302 11.38 4.57 19.00
CA ALA A 302 12.69 4.62 18.36
C ALA A 302 13.73 3.72 19.05
N ASP A 303 13.62 3.55 20.37
CA ASP A 303 14.56 2.77 21.20
C ASP A 303 14.13 1.31 21.35
N ASP A 304 12.82 1.04 21.39
CA ASP A 304 12.27 -0.28 21.70
C ASP A 304 11.93 -1.12 20.46
N ARG A 305 11.76 -0.53 19.27
CA ARG A 305 11.33 -1.26 18.05
C ARG A 305 12.24 -2.42 17.60
N ASN A 306 13.49 -2.45 18.08
CA ASN A 306 14.46 -3.50 17.75
C ASN A 306 14.59 -4.55 18.87
N ASP A 307 13.84 -4.41 19.97
CA ASP A 307 13.87 -5.32 21.10
C ASP A 307 12.64 -6.25 21.07
N PRO A 308 12.78 -7.52 20.65
CA PRO A 308 11.65 -8.45 20.60
C PRO A 308 11.10 -8.81 22.00
N ALA A 309 11.84 -8.54 23.08
CA ALA A 309 11.33 -8.70 24.44
C ALA A 309 10.37 -7.56 24.85
N LYS A 310 10.24 -6.51 24.03
CA LYS A 310 9.32 -5.38 24.23
C LYS A 310 8.25 -5.34 23.14
N PRO A 311 7.33 -6.31 23.10
CA PRO A 311 6.32 -6.39 22.04
C PRO A 311 5.40 -5.16 21.97
N GLY A 312 5.24 -4.43 23.08
CA GLY A 312 4.48 -3.18 23.12
C GLY A 312 5.13 -2.00 22.37
N GLY A 313 6.44 -2.10 22.07
CA GLY A 313 7.22 -1.08 21.38
C GLY A 313 6.96 -0.97 19.88
N LEU A 314 6.18 -1.89 19.27
CA LEU A 314 5.78 -1.82 17.87
C LEU A 314 4.33 -1.35 17.73
N SER A 315 3.97 -0.77 16.58
CA SER A 315 2.60 -0.26 16.38
C SER A 315 1.54 -1.36 16.36
N GLY A 316 1.87 -2.56 15.87
CA GLY A 316 0.92 -3.65 15.65
C GLY A 316 0.01 -3.44 14.43
N LEU A 317 0.25 -2.40 13.62
CA LEU A 317 -0.64 -1.98 12.54
C LEU A 317 -0.50 -2.80 11.25
N SER A 318 0.52 -3.65 11.12
CA SER A 318 0.82 -4.33 9.86
C SER A 318 -0.30 -5.24 9.32
N PRO A 319 -1.13 -5.95 10.11
CA PRO A 319 -2.26 -6.70 9.56
C PRO A 319 -3.29 -5.78 8.89
N TYR A 320 -3.60 -4.64 9.52
CA TYR A 320 -4.55 -3.67 9.00
C TYR A 320 -4.01 -2.95 7.77
N LEU A 321 -2.73 -2.57 7.78
CA LEU A 321 -2.08 -1.98 6.62
C LEU A 321 -2.00 -2.97 5.46
N HIS A 322 -1.74 -4.26 5.71
CA HIS A 322 -1.67 -5.29 4.67
C HIS A 322 -2.99 -5.45 3.90
N TYR A 323 -4.12 -5.57 4.62
CA TYR A 323 -5.45 -5.66 4.01
C TYR A 323 -6.04 -4.29 3.64
N GLY A 324 -5.30 -3.21 3.87
CA GLY A 324 -5.79 -1.86 3.64
C GLY A 324 -7.04 -1.50 4.46
N GLN A 325 -7.23 -2.12 5.62
CA GLN A 325 -8.25 -1.76 6.62
C GLN A 325 -7.90 -0.45 7.34
N LEU A 326 -6.67 0.04 7.17
CA LEU A 326 -6.19 1.34 7.65
C LEU A 326 -5.30 2.00 6.61
N SER A 327 -5.51 3.29 6.37
CA SER A 327 -4.64 4.07 5.48
C SER A 327 -3.31 4.39 6.16
N ALA A 328 -2.19 4.09 5.49
CA ALA A 328 -0.87 4.54 5.93
C ALA A 328 -0.75 6.08 5.93
N GLN A 329 -1.46 6.76 5.02
CA GLN A 329 -1.54 8.22 5.00
C GLN A 329 -2.27 8.75 6.22
N ARG A 330 -3.38 8.12 6.64
CA ARG A 330 -4.04 8.46 7.92
C ARG A 330 -3.09 8.30 9.10
N CYS A 331 -2.37 7.19 9.20
CA CYS A 331 -1.34 6.99 10.23
C CYS A 331 -0.28 8.10 10.23
N ALA A 332 0.18 8.54 9.05
CA ALA A 332 1.16 9.60 8.91
C ALA A 332 0.61 10.98 9.32
N LEU A 333 -0.62 11.31 8.93
CA LEU A 333 -1.31 12.54 9.33
C LEU A 333 -1.48 12.61 10.85
N GLU A 334 -1.98 11.55 11.47
CA GLU A 334 -2.15 11.51 12.92
C GLU A 334 -0.81 11.54 13.67
N GLY A 335 0.22 10.85 13.15
CA GLY A 335 1.57 10.90 13.70
C GLY A 335 2.13 12.33 13.71
N ARG A 336 1.89 13.11 12.65
CA ARG A 336 2.31 14.52 12.58
C ARG A 336 1.68 15.39 13.68
N LYS A 337 0.41 15.14 14.03
CA LYS A 337 -0.29 15.90 15.09
C LYS A 337 0.39 15.79 16.46
N VAL A 338 1.01 14.65 16.77
CA VAL A 338 1.70 14.40 18.05
C VAL A 338 3.22 14.52 17.97
N ARG A 339 3.79 14.81 16.79
CA ARG A 339 5.24 14.86 16.55
C ARG A 339 5.97 15.82 17.48
N ARG A 340 5.40 16.98 17.80
CA ARG A 340 6.03 17.98 18.68
C ARG A 340 6.35 17.40 20.07
N SER A 341 5.53 16.48 20.56
CA SER A 341 5.72 15.83 21.87
C SER A 341 6.64 14.60 21.81
N TYR A 342 6.76 13.97 20.63
CA TYR A 342 7.44 12.68 20.45
C TYR A 342 8.33 12.67 19.20
N THR A 343 9.11 13.73 18.98
CA THR A 343 9.77 13.96 17.68
C THR A 343 10.65 12.81 17.21
N LYS A 344 11.52 12.30 18.10
CA LYS A 344 12.41 11.16 17.81
C LYS A 344 11.62 9.91 17.42
N ASP A 345 10.59 9.59 18.19
CA ASP A 345 9.77 8.39 18.02
C ASP A 345 8.91 8.45 16.76
N ILE A 346 8.28 9.60 16.51
CA ILE A 346 7.47 9.83 15.31
C ILE A 346 8.33 9.85 14.06
N ASP A 347 9.50 10.49 14.06
CA ASP A 347 10.38 10.48 12.89
C ASP A 347 10.86 9.06 12.55
N ALA A 348 11.16 8.24 13.56
CA ALA A 348 11.48 6.82 13.37
C ALA A 348 10.27 6.03 12.85
N PHE A 349 9.07 6.27 13.38
CA PHE A 349 7.86 5.61 12.93
C PHE A 349 7.50 5.97 11.47
N LEU A 350 7.59 7.24 11.10
CA LEU A 350 7.30 7.71 9.74
C LEU A 350 8.33 7.23 8.71
N GLU A 351 9.60 7.04 9.11
CA GLU A 351 10.61 6.38 8.27
C GLU A 351 10.19 4.94 7.92
N GLU A 352 9.71 4.16 8.90
CA GLU A 352 9.27 2.78 8.65
C GLU A 352 7.92 2.74 7.90
N LEU A 353 6.96 3.57 8.31
CA LEU A 353 5.60 3.60 7.77
C LEU A 353 5.54 4.11 6.31
N VAL A 354 6.31 5.14 5.97
CA VAL A 354 6.26 5.79 4.66
C VAL A 354 7.46 5.37 3.83
N ILE A 355 8.69 5.68 4.26
CA ILE A 355 9.88 5.49 3.42
C ILE A 355 10.16 4.02 3.14
N ARG A 356 10.14 3.17 4.19
CA ARG A 356 10.48 1.75 4.05
C ARG A 356 9.38 0.95 3.38
N ARG A 357 8.13 1.23 3.74
CA ARG A 357 6.95 0.60 3.12
C ARG A 357 6.83 0.96 1.64
N GLU A 358 6.91 2.23 1.28
CA GLU A 358 6.78 2.66 -0.13
C GLU A 358 8.01 2.28 -0.97
N LEU A 359 9.18 2.09 -0.34
CA LEU A 359 10.33 1.47 -0.99
C LEU A 359 10.06 0.00 -1.36
N ALA A 360 9.33 -0.76 -0.53
CA ALA A 360 8.97 -2.12 -0.87
C ALA A 360 8.00 -2.17 -2.06
N ASP A 361 7.03 -1.25 -2.11
CA ASP A 361 6.16 -1.08 -3.27
C ASP A 361 6.96 -0.66 -4.51
N ASN A 362 7.91 0.27 -4.39
CA ASN A 362 8.83 0.63 -5.48
C ASN A 362 9.63 -0.58 -5.98
N PHE A 363 10.18 -1.40 -5.08
CA PHE A 363 10.95 -2.59 -5.43
C PHE A 363 10.08 -3.59 -6.20
N CYS A 364 8.96 -4.03 -5.62
CA CYS A 364 8.03 -4.94 -6.31
C CYS A 364 7.45 -4.31 -7.58
N TYR A 365 7.39 -2.97 -7.65
CA TYR A 365 6.85 -2.30 -8.81
C TYR A 365 7.78 -2.37 -10.03
N TYR A 366 9.09 -2.14 -9.81
CA TYR A 366 10.09 -2.05 -10.88
C TYR A 366 10.89 -3.35 -11.08
N GLN A 367 10.94 -4.24 -10.09
CA GLN A 367 11.66 -5.51 -10.18
C GLN A 367 10.69 -6.67 -10.42
N LEU A 368 10.60 -7.16 -11.66
CA LEU A 368 9.70 -8.27 -12.00
C LEU A 368 10.04 -9.57 -11.25
N HIS A 369 11.30 -9.76 -10.86
CA HIS A 369 11.81 -10.92 -10.14
C HIS A 369 11.95 -10.68 -8.62
N TYR A 370 11.07 -9.87 -8.03
CA TYR A 370 11.13 -9.44 -6.63
C TYR A 370 11.15 -10.58 -5.60
N ASP A 371 10.71 -11.77 -6.00
CA ASP A 371 10.58 -13.00 -5.20
C ASP A 371 11.68 -14.03 -5.49
N SER A 372 12.78 -13.62 -6.13
CA SER A 372 13.90 -14.53 -6.45
C SER A 372 15.26 -13.85 -6.33
N LEU A 373 16.34 -14.65 -6.26
CA LEU A 373 17.71 -14.14 -6.25
C LEU A 373 18.02 -13.25 -7.47
N GLN A 374 17.34 -13.44 -8.60
CA GLN A 374 17.52 -12.62 -9.80
C GLN A 374 17.14 -11.15 -9.58
N GLY A 375 16.21 -10.87 -8.65
CA GLY A 375 15.81 -9.52 -8.29
C GLY A 375 16.81 -8.77 -7.40
N ALA A 376 17.83 -9.46 -6.88
CA ALA A 376 18.86 -8.85 -6.04
C ALA A 376 19.87 -8.05 -6.86
N TYR A 377 20.47 -7.03 -6.24
CA TYR A 377 21.57 -6.27 -6.84
C TYR A 377 22.75 -7.17 -7.21
N GLU A 378 23.44 -6.81 -8.30
CA GLU A 378 24.51 -7.62 -8.87
C GLU A 378 25.60 -8.00 -7.87
N TRP A 379 26.05 -7.04 -7.04
CA TRP A 379 27.07 -7.33 -6.02
C TRP A 379 26.62 -8.42 -5.04
N ALA A 380 25.33 -8.45 -4.68
CA ALA A 380 24.76 -9.43 -3.77
C ALA A 380 24.66 -10.81 -4.44
N ARG A 381 24.28 -10.85 -5.72
CA ARG A 381 24.29 -12.08 -6.52
C ARG A 381 25.70 -12.63 -6.66
N ASN A 382 26.67 -11.78 -7.00
CA ASN A 382 28.07 -12.17 -7.18
C ASN A 382 28.70 -12.69 -5.89
N THR A 383 28.46 -12.04 -4.75
CA THR A 383 28.99 -12.54 -3.46
C THR A 383 28.31 -13.85 -3.05
N LEU A 384 27.01 -14.02 -3.27
CA LEU A 384 26.33 -15.30 -2.97
C LEU A 384 26.82 -16.44 -3.87
N LEU A 385 27.10 -16.16 -5.15
CA LEU A 385 27.66 -17.13 -6.08
C LEU A 385 29.10 -17.52 -5.73
N ALA A 386 29.94 -16.56 -5.35
CA ALA A 386 31.32 -16.83 -4.93
C ALA A 386 31.41 -17.76 -3.71
N HIS A 387 30.41 -17.71 -2.83
CA HIS A 387 30.30 -18.53 -1.62
C HIS A 387 29.34 -19.73 -1.78
N ALA A 388 28.89 -20.03 -3.00
CA ALA A 388 27.90 -21.08 -3.23
C ALA A 388 28.41 -22.49 -2.89
N SER A 389 29.73 -22.73 -3.01
CA SER A 389 30.38 -24.00 -2.68
C SER A 389 30.76 -24.15 -1.20
N ASP A 390 30.59 -23.10 -0.38
CA ASP A 390 30.95 -23.16 1.02
C ASP A 390 30.07 -24.20 1.74
N LYS A 391 30.70 -25.10 2.52
CA LYS A 391 29.95 -26.07 3.31
C LYS A 391 29.14 -25.32 4.37
N ARG A 392 27.82 -25.48 4.36
CA ARG A 392 26.96 -24.94 5.42
C ARG A 392 27.22 -25.72 6.71
N GLU A 393 27.24 -25.02 7.83
CA GLU A 393 27.39 -25.64 9.16
C GLU A 393 26.24 -26.61 9.45
N HIS A 394 25.04 -26.28 8.99
CA HIS A 394 23.82 -27.07 9.12
C HIS A 394 23.04 -27.13 7.81
N ILE A 395 22.41 -28.28 7.54
CA ILE A 395 21.39 -28.46 6.50
C ILE A 395 20.17 -29.05 7.20
N TYR A 396 19.05 -28.33 7.17
CA TYR A 396 17.78 -28.81 7.67
C TYR A 396 17.04 -29.51 6.53
N SER A 397 16.55 -30.73 6.78
CA SER A 397 15.81 -31.57 5.82
C SER A 397 14.33 -31.65 6.17
#